data_AF-Q70Y55-F1
#
_entry.id   AF-Q70Y55-F1
#
_cell.length_a   1.000
_cell.length_b   1.000
_cell.length_c   1.000
_cell.angle_alpha   90.00
_cell.angle_beta   90.00
_cell.angle_gamma   90.00
#
_symmetry.space_group_name_H-M   'P 1'
#
loop_
_entity.id
_entity.type
_entity.pdbx_description
1 polymer ?
#
loop_
_entity_poly.entity_id
_entity_poly.type
_entity_poly.pdbx_seq_one_letter_code
_entity_poly.pdbx_strand_id
1 'polypeptide(L)'
;EWNFGGFPVWLKFVPGISFRTDNEPFKRAMQNFTQKIVQMMKDEKLFESQGGPIILSQIENEYEPERMKFGSAGEAYMNWAAQMATGLNTGVPWVMCKEYDAPDPVINTCNGFYCDKFSPNKPFKPKLWTEAWTGWFTEFGGPIYQRPVEDLAFAVARFIQAGGSFVNYYMYHGGTNFGRTAGGPFITTSYDYDAPIDEYGLIRRPKYDHLKELHQAVKLCETALLYADPYVMSLGNYEQAHVFSSTSGGCAAFLSNFNSKSSARVTFNRKHFYLPPWSISILPDC
;
A
#
# COMPACT_ATOMS: atom_id res chain seq x y z
N GLU A 1 -7.76 -8.64 -8.37
CA GLU A 1 -8.77 -9.71 -8.61
C GLU A 1 -8.59 -10.42 -9.98
N TRP A 2 -7.63 -11.35 -10.05
CA TRP A 2 -7.22 -11.99 -11.31
C TRP A 2 -7.54 -13.50 -11.34
N ASN A 3 -7.67 -14.05 -12.54
CA ASN A 3 -8.02 -15.45 -12.80
C ASN A 3 -7.08 -16.39 -12.03
N PHE A 4 -7.69 -17.29 -11.25
CA PHE A 4 -7.02 -18.28 -10.41
C PHE A 4 -5.92 -17.69 -9.49
N GLY A 5 -6.05 -16.41 -9.09
CA GLY A 5 -5.07 -15.71 -8.26
C GLY A 5 -3.71 -15.51 -8.93
N GLY A 6 -3.63 -15.64 -10.26
CA GLY A 6 -2.38 -15.56 -11.02
C GLY A 6 -1.67 -16.90 -11.22
N PHE A 7 -2.12 -17.98 -10.59
CA PHE A 7 -1.55 -19.30 -10.84
C PHE A 7 -1.93 -19.82 -12.24
N PRO A 8 -1.02 -20.50 -12.95
CA PRO A 8 -1.38 -21.26 -14.13
C PRO A 8 -2.29 -22.45 -13.75
N VAL A 9 -3.40 -22.63 -14.47
CA VAL A 9 -4.35 -23.73 -14.17
C VAL A 9 -3.69 -25.11 -14.23
N TRP A 10 -2.75 -25.32 -15.14
CA TRP A 10 -2.04 -26.60 -15.27
C TRP A 10 -1.26 -26.96 -13.99
N LEU A 11 -0.86 -25.96 -13.19
CA LEU A 11 -0.09 -26.17 -11.97
C LEU A 11 -0.89 -27.04 -10.99
N LYS A 12 -2.21 -26.89 -10.93
CA LYS A 12 -3.09 -27.70 -10.07
C LYS A 12 -3.01 -29.21 -10.36
N PHE A 13 -2.62 -29.60 -11.57
CA PHE A 13 -2.54 -31.01 -11.98
C PHE A 13 -1.15 -31.62 -11.83
N VAL A 14 -0.18 -30.87 -11.30
CA VAL A 14 1.12 -31.43 -10.94
C VAL A 14 0.94 -32.47 -9.82
N PRO A 15 1.45 -33.70 -9.97
CA PRO A 15 1.29 -34.75 -8.95
C PRO A 15 1.75 -34.30 -7.57
N GLY A 16 0.90 -34.49 -6.55
CA GLY A 16 1.21 -34.19 -5.16
C GLY A 16 1.23 -32.70 -4.80
N ILE A 17 0.77 -31.80 -5.68
CA ILE A 17 0.81 -30.37 -5.41
C ILE A 17 -0.27 -29.93 -4.42
N SER A 18 0.11 -29.02 -3.52
CA SER A 18 -0.81 -28.26 -2.67
C SER A 18 -0.35 -26.81 -2.65
N PHE A 19 -1.27 -25.88 -2.93
CA PHE A 19 -0.91 -24.48 -3.12
C PHE A 19 -0.71 -23.76 -1.79
N ARG A 20 0.24 -22.82 -1.79
CA ARG A 20 0.49 -21.87 -0.69
C ARG A 20 0.60 -22.56 0.68
N THR A 21 1.38 -23.63 0.74
CA THR A 21 1.69 -24.37 1.97
C THR A 21 3.06 -25.04 1.81
N ASP A 22 3.58 -25.68 2.85
CA ASP A 22 4.89 -26.34 2.82
C ASP A 22 4.82 -27.64 2.00
N ASN A 23 4.83 -27.47 0.68
CA ASN A 23 4.64 -28.51 -0.31
C ASN A 23 5.74 -28.39 -1.38
N GLU A 24 6.60 -29.40 -1.47
CA GLU A 24 7.78 -29.37 -2.35
C GLU A 24 7.47 -29.16 -3.85
N PRO A 25 6.43 -29.80 -4.45
CA PRO A 25 6.04 -29.49 -5.82
C PRO A 25 5.68 -28.01 -6.02
N PHE A 26 4.94 -27.41 -5.09
CA PHE A 26 4.55 -26.01 -5.17
C PHE A 26 5.75 -25.07 -4.94
N LYS A 27 6.56 -25.33 -3.91
CA LYS A 27 7.78 -24.56 -3.59
C LYS A 27 8.73 -24.52 -4.78
N ARG A 28 8.96 -25.66 -5.43
CA ARG A 28 9.79 -25.74 -6.65
C ARG A 28 9.21 -24.92 -7.80
N ALA A 29 7.90 -25.02 -8.05
CA ALA A 29 7.26 -24.27 -9.12
C ALA A 29 7.32 -22.75 -8.88
N MET A 30 7.00 -22.31 -7.66
CA MET A 30 7.08 -20.91 -7.24
C MET A 30 8.51 -20.38 -7.32
N GLN A 31 9.49 -21.10 -6.74
CA GLN A 31 10.89 -20.70 -6.78
C GLN A 31 11.41 -20.56 -8.22
N ASN A 32 11.12 -21.53 -9.10
CA ASN A 32 11.55 -21.47 -10.50
C ASN A 32 11.00 -20.24 -11.22
N PHE A 33 9.72 -19.91 -11.02
CA PHE A 33 9.13 -18.73 -11.64
C PHE A 33 9.69 -17.44 -11.05
N THR A 34 9.79 -17.33 -9.73
CA THR A 34 10.37 -16.14 -9.06
C THR A 34 11.81 -15.91 -9.49
N GLN A 35 12.65 -16.96 -9.51
CA GLN A 35 14.02 -16.90 -9.98
C GLN A 35 14.12 -16.44 -11.44
N LYS A 36 13.26 -16.97 -12.31
CA LYS A 36 13.21 -16.55 -13.71
C LYS A 36 12.92 -15.06 -13.83
N ILE A 37 11.90 -14.55 -13.13
CA ILE A 37 11.54 -13.12 -13.18
C ILE A 37 12.68 -12.25 -12.62
N VAL A 38 13.23 -12.61 -11.45
CA VAL A 38 14.35 -11.85 -10.87
C VAL A 38 15.56 -11.84 -11.79
N GLN A 39 15.91 -12.97 -12.43
CA GLN A 39 17.02 -13.02 -13.36
C GLN A 39 16.77 -12.14 -14.59
N MET A 40 15.56 -12.19 -15.17
CA MET A 40 15.19 -11.30 -16.28
C MET A 40 15.31 -9.83 -15.90
N MET A 41 14.87 -9.44 -14.70
CA MET A 41 15.00 -8.05 -14.24
C MET A 41 16.48 -7.66 -14.02
N LYS A 42 17.32 -8.61 -13.55
CA LYS A 42 18.75 -8.38 -13.36
C LYS A 42 19.51 -8.23 -14.67
N ASP A 43 19.20 -9.07 -15.66
CA ASP A 43 19.82 -9.05 -16.98
C ASP A 43 19.57 -7.69 -17.67
N GLU A 44 18.37 -7.14 -17.49
CA GLU A 44 17.97 -5.82 -17.98
C GLU A 44 18.34 -4.65 -17.04
N LYS A 45 19.06 -4.93 -15.94
CA LYS A 45 19.50 -3.94 -14.93
C LYS A 45 18.35 -3.09 -14.36
N LEU A 46 17.19 -3.71 -14.13
CA LEU A 46 15.99 -3.01 -13.71
C LEU A 46 15.89 -2.78 -12.20
N PHE A 47 16.70 -3.43 -11.38
CA PHE A 47 16.78 -3.10 -9.95
C PHE A 47 17.51 -1.78 -9.71
N GLU A 48 17.07 -1.00 -8.73
CA GLU A 48 17.70 0.29 -8.38
C GLU A 48 19.17 0.12 -8.00
N SER A 49 19.51 -0.99 -7.35
CA SER A 49 20.90 -1.40 -7.08
C SER A 49 21.79 -1.54 -8.33
N GLN A 50 21.18 -1.62 -9.51
CA GLN A 50 21.83 -1.68 -10.83
C GLN A 50 21.60 -0.41 -11.67
N GLY A 51 20.97 0.63 -11.10
CA GLY A 51 20.58 1.88 -11.77
C GLY A 51 19.19 1.86 -12.41
N GLY A 52 18.39 0.82 -12.17
CA GLY A 52 17.04 0.67 -12.72
C GLY A 52 15.91 1.22 -11.83
N PRO A 53 14.65 1.09 -12.24
CA PRO A 53 13.51 1.69 -11.54
C PRO A 53 12.93 0.86 -10.38
N ILE A 54 13.27 -0.43 -10.24
CA ILE A 54 12.64 -1.32 -9.24
C ILE A 54 13.29 -1.06 -7.87
N ILE A 55 12.54 -0.42 -6.97
CA ILE A 55 12.97 -0.07 -5.60
C ILE A 55 12.44 -1.03 -4.51
N LEU A 56 11.47 -1.89 -4.85
CA LEU A 56 10.76 -2.74 -3.90
C LEU A 56 10.25 -3.98 -4.62
N SER A 57 10.25 -5.14 -3.96
CA SER A 57 9.67 -6.38 -4.49
C SER A 57 8.79 -7.04 -3.43
N GLN A 58 7.72 -7.72 -3.85
CA GLN A 58 6.83 -8.45 -2.95
C GLN A 58 6.92 -9.95 -3.21
N ILE A 59 6.99 -10.76 -2.15
CA ILE A 59 6.84 -12.21 -2.21
C ILE A 59 5.52 -12.58 -1.52
N GLU A 60 4.76 -13.50 -2.09
CA GLU A 60 3.39 -13.81 -1.63
C GLU A 60 2.44 -12.59 -1.64
N ASN A 61 1.18 -12.79 -1.25
CA ASN A 61 0.20 -11.72 -1.12
C ASN A 61 -0.87 -12.05 -0.08
N GLU A 62 -0.94 -11.27 1.01
CA GLU A 62 -1.91 -11.46 2.11
C GLU A 62 -1.99 -12.91 2.60
N TYR A 63 -0.84 -13.52 2.91
CA TYR A 63 -0.75 -14.95 3.22
C TYR A 63 -1.13 -15.30 4.65
N GLU A 64 -1.19 -14.33 5.56
CA GLU A 64 -1.39 -14.60 6.98
C GLU A 64 -2.65 -15.42 7.32
N PRO A 65 -3.84 -15.16 6.73
CA PRO A 65 -5.01 -15.99 6.97
C PRO A 65 -4.77 -17.48 6.59
N GLU A 66 -4.09 -17.73 5.48
CA GLU A 66 -3.68 -19.07 5.07
C GLU A 66 -2.61 -19.65 5.98
N ARG A 67 -1.62 -18.86 6.39
CA ARG A 67 -0.59 -19.26 7.35
C ARG A 67 -1.24 -19.81 8.62
N MET A 68 -2.16 -19.04 9.22
CA MET A 68 -2.89 -19.44 10.41
C MET A 68 -3.71 -20.71 10.18
N LYS A 69 -4.36 -20.84 9.01
CA LYS A 69 -5.14 -22.03 8.66
C LYS A 69 -4.28 -23.29 8.51
N PHE A 70 -3.08 -23.17 7.95
CA PHE A 70 -2.15 -24.29 7.77
C PHE A 70 -1.27 -24.56 9.01
N GLY A 71 -1.32 -23.70 10.03
CA GLY A 71 -0.53 -23.84 11.26
C GLY A 71 0.96 -23.91 10.96
N SER A 72 1.64 -24.92 11.53
CA SER A 72 3.09 -25.11 11.37
C SER A 72 3.54 -25.25 9.91
N ALA A 73 2.72 -25.83 9.04
CA ALA A 73 3.03 -25.92 7.61
C ALA A 73 2.96 -24.54 6.92
N GLY A 74 2.06 -23.67 7.37
CA GLY A 74 1.98 -22.29 6.91
C GLY A 74 3.20 -21.48 7.36
N GLU A 75 3.60 -21.62 8.62
CA GLU A 75 4.80 -20.96 9.16
C GLU A 75 6.08 -21.42 8.46
N ALA A 76 6.23 -22.72 8.22
CA ALA A 76 7.36 -23.28 7.48
C ALA A 76 7.44 -22.74 6.05
N TYR A 77 6.30 -22.68 5.36
CA TYR A 77 6.22 -22.11 4.02
C TYR A 77 6.53 -20.61 3.98
N MET A 78 5.97 -19.83 4.90
CA MET A 78 6.19 -18.38 4.96
C MET A 78 7.69 -18.07 5.18
N ASN A 79 8.32 -18.76 6.14
CA ASN A 79 9.75 -18.63 6.40
C ASN A 79 10.58 -19.03 5.17
N TRP A 80 10.23 -20.15 4.52
CA TRP A 80 10.87 -20.56 3.27
C TRP A 80 10.72 -19.52 2.15
N ALA A 81 9.53 -18.95 1.97
CA ALA A 81 9.26 -17.98 0.89
C ALA A 81 10.09 -16.71 1.08
N ALA A 82 10.16 -16.19 2.32
CA ALA A 82 10.98 -15.05 2.67
C ALA A 82 12.48 -15.33 2.46
N GLN A 83 12.97 -16.49 2.92
CA GLN A 83 14.38 -16.89 2.72
C GLN A 83 14.73 -17.08 1.24
N MET A 84 13.83 -17.72 0.48
CA MET A 84 14.01 -17.92 -0.96
C MET A 84 14.11 -16.57 -1.68
N ALA A 85 13.18 -15.65 -1.41
CA ALA A 85 13.14 -14.33 -2.06
C ALA A 85 14.37 -13.47 -1.73
N THR A 86 14.72 -13.37 -0.45
CA THR A 86 15.89 -12.60 0.01
C THR A 86 17.20 -13.19 -0.49
N GLY A 87 17.30 -14.52 -0.58
CA GLY A 87 18.43 -15.23 -1.18
C GLY A 87 18.64 -14.98 -2.68
N LEU A 88 17.67 -14.36 -3.37
CA LEU A 88 17.85 -13.97 -4.78
C LEU A 88 18.71 -12.73 -4.95
N ASN A 89 19.08 -12.03 -3.87
CA ASN A 89 20.04 -10.91 -3.86
C ASN A 89 19.71 -9.84 -4.92
N THR A 90 18.48 -9.31 -4.90
CA THR A 90 18.02 -8.23 -5.80
C THR A 90 18.70 -6.89 -5.50
N GLY A 91 19.26 -6.73 -4.30
CA GLY A 91 19.87 -5.47 -3.85
C GLY A 91 18.85 -4.40 -3.42
N VAL A 92 17.55 -4.72 -3.44
CA VAL A 92 16.46 -3.86 -2.98
C VAL A 92 15.57 -4.61 -1.97
N PRO A 93 14.82 -3.90 -1.10
CA PRO A 93 14.01 -4.55 -0.07
C PRO A 93 12.91 -5.46 -0.61
N TRP A 94 12.58 -6.48 0.18
CA TRP A 94 11.41 -7.35 -0.02
C TRP A 94 10.31 -7.01 0.98
N VAL A 95 9.05 -7.13 0.54
CA VAL A 95 7.86 -6.92 1.36
C VAL A 95 6.91 -8.11 1.32
N MET A 96 6.06 -8.19 2.34
CA MET A 96 4.88 -9.05 2.40
C MET A 96 3.71 -8.22 2.91
N CYS A 97 2.61 -8.14 2.16
CA CYS A 97 1.39 -7.45 2.60
C CYS A 97 0.54 -8.35 3.48
N LYS A 98 -0.08 -7.77 4.53
CA LYS A 98 -0.84 -8.48 5.58
C LYS A 98 -0.15 -9.77 6.04
N GLU A 99 1.08 -9.60 6.53
CA GLU A 99 1.85 -10.67 7.15
C GLU A 99 2.51 -10.14 8.43
N TYR A 100 1.80 -10.14 9.55
CA TYR A 100 2.32 -9.57 10.81
C TYR A 100 3.66 -10.20 11.25
N ASP A 101 3.87 -11.48 10.99
CA ASP A 101 5.06 -12.23 11.40
C ASP A 101 6.14 -12.34 10.30
N ALA A 102 6.17 -11.43 9.31
CA ALA A 102 7.19 -11.48 8.24
C ALA A 102 8.63 -11.44 8.81
N PRO A 103 9.48 -12.43 8.50
CA PRO A 103 10.81 -12.56 9.08
C PRO A 103 11.77 -11.52 8.51
N ASP A 104 12.76 -11.13 9.31
CA ASP A 104 13.79 -10.20 8.85
C ASP A 104 14.60 -10.81 7.69
N PRO A 105 15.02 -10.00 6.68
CA PRO A 105 14.86 -8.55 6.56
C PRO A 105 13.56 -8.07 5.87
N VAL A 106 12.58 -8.96 5.63
CA VAL A 106 11.35 -8.62 4.88
C VAL A 106 10.48 -7.63 5.66
N ILE A 107 9.96 -6.61 4.98
CA ILE A 107 9.10 -5.59 5.59
C ILE A 107 7.64 -6.03 5.47
N ASN A 108 6.93 -6.17 6.59
CA ASN A 108 5.48 -6.36 6.54
C ASN A 108 4.78 -5.04 6.22
N THR A 109 3.69 -5.10 5.45
CA THR A 109 2.99 -3.92 4.92
C THR A 109 1.48 -4.03 5.11
N CYS A 110 0.78 -2.90 4.97
CA CYS A 110 -0.66 -2.82 5.18
C CYS A 110 -1.42 -2.61 3.86
N ASN A 111 -2.61 -3.21 3.79
CA ASN A 111 -3.60 -3.06 2.73
C ASN A 111 -4.94 -2.68 3.35
N GLY A 112 -5.68 -1.77 2.71
CA GLY A 112 -7.00 -1.39 3.20
C GLY A 112 -7.47 -0.03 2.71
N PHE A 113 -8.63 0.40 3.21
CA PHE A 113 -9.09 1.78 3.08
C PHE A 113 -8.30 2.75 3.96
N TYR A 114 -7.81 2.27 5.10
CA TYR A 114 -7.08 3.02 6.12
C TYR A 114 -5.96 2.16 6.71
N CYS A 115 -4.75 2.70 6.79
CA CYS A 115 -3.59 2.05 7.41
C CYS A 115 -2.88 2.97 8.43
N ASP A 116 -3.51 4.06 8.89
CA ASP A 116 -2.91 5.01 9.82
C ASP A 116 -2.53 4.38 11.17
N LYS A 117 -3.22 3.32 11.58
CA LYS A 117 -2.93 2.57 12.81
C LYS A 117 -1.96 1.41 12.63
N PHE A 118 -1.58 1.09 11.40
CA PHE A 118 -0.62 0.02 11.14
C PHE A 118 0.76 0.40 11.69
N SER A 119 1.47 -0.58 12.24
CA SER A 119 2.88 -0.49 12.59
C SER A 119 3.60 -1.71 12.05
N PRO A 120 4.80 -1.55 11.46
CA PRO A 120 5.59 -2.71 11.06
C PRO A 120 6.01 -3.53 12.28
N ASN A 121 6.32 -4.79 12.06
CA ASN A 121 6.57 -5.76 13.13
C ASN A 121 7.91 -5.57 13.86
N LYS A 122 8.75 -4.65 13.39
CA LYS A 122 10.00 -4.22 14.02
C LYS A 122 10.15 -2.69 13.94
N PRO A 123 10.73 -2.05 14.96
CA PRO A 123 10.86 -0.59 15.02
C PRO A 123 11.81 0.00 13.97
N PHE A 124 12.75 -0.79 13.44
CA PHE A 124 13.69 -0.34 12.40
C PHE A 124 13.13 -0.48 10.98
N LYS A 125 11.91 -1.02 10.81
CA LYS A 125 11.27 -1.16 9.50
C LYS A 125 10.40 0.08 9.24
N PRO A 126 10.34 0.57 7.99
CA PRO A 126 9.46 1.67 7.65
C PRO A 126 7.99 1.23 7.58
N LYS A 127 7.08 2.19 7.77
CA LYS A 127 5.64 1.97 7.67
C LYS A 127 5.17 2.16 6.22
N LEU A 128 4.80 1.06 5.57
CA LEU A 128 4.42 1.04 4.15
C LEU A 128 2.95 0.60 3.96
N TRP A 129 2.23 1.31 3.11
CA TRP A 129 0.85 1.02 2.69
C TRP A 129 0.87 0.62 1.21
N THR A 130 0.82 -0.68 0.95
CA THR A 130 0.96 -1.28 -0.39
C THR A 130 -0.34 -1.25 -1.19
N GLU A 131 -1.50 -1.20 -0.54
CA GLU A 131 -2.79 -1.04 -1.22
C GLU A 131 -3.72 -0.05 -0.52
N ALA A 132 -3.65 1.22 -0.90
CA ALA A 132 -4.64 2.23 -0.56
C ALA A 132 -5.82 2.11 -1.54
N TRP A 133 -6.86 1.40 -1.10
CA TRP A 133 -7.99 1.06 -1.97
C TRP A 133 -8.75 2.30 -2.46
N THR A 134 -8.74 2.56 -3.76
CA THR A 134 -9.33 3.78 -4.36
C THR A 134 -10.83 3.70 -4.59
N GLY A 135 -11.41 2.52 -4.38
CA GLY A 135 -12.78 2.12 -4.66
C GLY A 135 -12.90 0.63 -4.37
N TRP A 136 -13.59 -0.10 -5.24
CA TRP A 136 -13.63 -1.56 -5.18
C TRP A 136 -13.79 -2.16 -6.58
N PHE A 137 -13.43 -3.43 -6.73
CA PHE A 137 -13.70 -4.17 -7.97
C PHE A 137 -15.20 -4.36 -8.18
N THR A 138 -15.62 -4.55 -9.43
CA THR A 138 -17.02 -4.80 -9.78
C THR A 138 -17.20 -6.28 -10.11
N GLU A 139 -18.32 -6.85 -9.65
CA GLU A 139 -18.73 -8.22 -9.91
C GLU A 139 -19.94 -8.24 -10.83
N PHE A 140 -20.08 -9.27 -11.67
CA PHE A 140 -21.28 -9.47 -12.47
C PHE A 140 -22.50 -9.64 -11.55
N GLY A 141 -23.46 -8.71 -11.66
CA GLY A 141 -24.64 -8.63 -10.79
C GLY A 141 -24.47 -7.71 -9.58
N GLY A 142 -23.27 -7.17 -9.34
CA GLY A 142 -22.97 -6.17 -8.31
C GLY A 142 -23.08 -4.73 -8.81
N PRO A 143 -23.06 -3.75 -7.89
CA PRO A 143 -23.00 -2.33 -8.23
C PRO A 143 -21.57 -1.90 -8.61
N ILE A 144 -21.46 -0.70 -9.21
CA ILE A 144 -20.18 0.01 -9.31
C ILE A 144 -19.92 0.70 -7.97
N TYR A 145 -18.81 0.33 -7.32
CA TYR A 145 -18.40 0.91 -6.05
C TYR A 145 -17.52 2.14 -6.27
N GLN A 146 -17.79 3.20 -5.51
CA GLN A 146 -17.02 4.44 -5.56
C GLN A 146 -16.52 4.81 -4.17
N ARG A 147 -15.37 5.49 -4.12
CA ARG A 147 -14.80 6.07 -2.90
C ARG A 147 -14.60 7.58 -3.13
N PRO A 148 -15.21 8.45 -2.30
CA PRO A 148 -14.99 9.89 -2.38
C PRO A 148 -13.51 10.24 -2.29
N VAL A 149 -13.06 11.22 -3.09
CA VAL A 149 -11.65 11.58 -3.10
C VAL A 149 -11.22 12.24 -1.79
N GLU A 150 -12.14 12.96 -1.14
CA GLU A 150 -11.94 13.61 0.14
C GLU A 150 -11.60 12.58 1.22
N ASP A 151 -12.30 11.43 1.21
CA ASP A 151 -12.03 10.31 2.12
C ASP A 151 -10.67 9.65 1.83
N LEU A 152 -10.35 9.41 0.56
CA LEU A 152 -9.07 8.85 0.16
C LEU A 152 -7.90 9.78 0.51
N ALA A 153 -8.02 11.08 0.22
CA ALA A 153 -7.02 12.09 0.56
C ALA A 153 -6.85 12.22 2.07
N PHE A 154 -7.95 12.21 2.82
CA PHE A 154 -7.93 12.18 4.28
C PHE A 154 -7.19 10.94 4.80
N ALA A 155 -7.49 9.75 4.28
CA ALA A 155 -6.83 8.52 4.71
C ALA A 155 -5.33 8.53 4.43
N VAL A 156 -4.90 9.04 3.27
CA VAL A 156 -3.49 9.18 2.90
C VAL A 156 -2.77 10.21 3.78
N ALA A 157 -3.34 11.40 3.96
CA ALA A 157 -2.77 12.42 4.85
C ALA A 157 -2.68 11.91 6.30
N ARG A 158 -3.69 11.16 6.76
CA ARG A 158 -3.72 10.54 8.09
C ARG A 158 -2.66 9.46 8.26
N PHE A 159 -2.35 8.71 7.21
CA PHE A 159 -1.25 7.75 7.21
C PHE A 159 0.12 8.45 7.26
N ILE A 160 0.33 9.48 6.43
CA ILE A 160 1.58 10.23 6.35
C ILE A 160 1.86 10.97 7.67
N GLN A 161 0.87 11.67 8.23
CA GLN A 161 1.06 12.39 9.51
C GLN A 161 1.42 11.45 10.67
N ALA A 162 1.10 10.16 10.57
CA ALA A 162 1.40 9.12 11.53
C ALA A 162 2.72 8.37 11.21
N GLY A 163 3.65 9.00 10.50
CA GLY A 163 4.97 8.45 10.15
C GLY A 163 4.95 7.48 8.97
N GLY A 164 3.87 7.43 8.19
CA GLY A 164 3.79 6.62 6.97
C GLY A 164 4.70 7.15 5.86
N SER A 165 5.52 6.29 5.27
CA SER A 165 6.59 6.70 4.33
C SER A 165 6.46 6.12 2.92
N PHE A 166 5.46 5.26 2.68
CA PHE A 166 5.12 4.75 1.35
C PHE A 166 3.62 4.52 1.26
N VAL A 167 3.00 5.02 0.19
CA VAL A 167 1.58 4.80 -0.11
C VAL A 167 1.45 4.47 -1.59
N ASN A 168 0.78 3.36 -1.91
CA ASN A 168 0.44 2.98 -3.26
C ASN A 168 -1.08 2.92 -3.44
N TYR A 169 -1.59 3.58 -4.48
CA TYR A 169 -3.01 3.54 -4.82
C TYR A 169 -3.35 2.23 -5.54
N TYR A 170 -4.21 1.43 -4.93
CA TYR A 170 -4.78 0.24 -5.56
C TYR A 170 -6.25 0.55 -5.90
N MET A 171 -6.60 1.00 -7.11
CA MET A 171 -5.77 1.13 -8.30
C MET A 171 -5.54 2.60 -8.67
N TYR A 172 -4.34 2.93 -9.16
CA TYR A 172 -4.11 4.23 -9.81
C TYR A 172 -4.72 4.28 -11.22
N HIS A 173 -4.59 3.17 -11.95
CA HIS A 173 -5.36 2.83 -13.15
C HIS A 173 -5.77 1.37 -13.03
N GLY A 174 -7.07 1.11 -13.08
CA GLY A 174 -7.59 -0.25 -12.97
C GLY A 174 -7.64 -0.98 -14.31
N GLY A 175 -8.24 -0.35 -15.33
CA GLY A 175 -8.26 -0.85 -16.71
C GLY A 175 -9.30 -1.95 -16.95
N THR A 176 -8.97 -2.90 -17.81
CA THR A 176 -9.91 -3.91 -18.33
C THR A 176 -9.32 -5.32 -18.25
N ASN A 177 -10.11 -6.25 -17.74
CA ASN A 177 -9.86 -7.69 -17.79
C ASN A 177 -10.16 -8.22 -19.21
N PHE A 178 -9.21 -8.08 -20.13
CA PHE A 178 -9.38 -8.52 -21.52
C PHE A 178 -9.46 -10.04 -21.70
N GLY A 179 -10.10 -10.45 -22.79
CA GLY A 179 -10.17 -11.85 -23.19
C GLY A 179 -10.90 -12.70 -22.17
N ARG A 180 -10.36 -13.88 -21.86
CA ARG A 180 -11.03 -14.92 -21.06
C ARG A 180 -10.15 -15.56 -19.98
N THR A 181 -8.98 -15.00 -19.72
CA THR A 181 -7.99 -15.52 -18.77
C THR A 181 -7.47 -14.44 -17.83
N ALA A 182 -8.11 -13.27 -17.79
CA ALA A 182 -7.73 -12.13 -16.97
C ALA A 182 -8.56 -12.05 -15.67
N GLY A 183 -9.88 -11.82 -15.78
CA GLY A 183 -10.74 -11.63 -14.61
C GLY A 183 -10.86 -12.86 -13.72
N GLY A 184 -10.92 -12.62 -12.40
CA GLY A 184 -11.23 -13.64 -11.40
C GLY A 184 -12.67 -14.16 -11.47
N PRO A 185 -13.06 -15.11 -10.59
CA PRO A 185 -14.43 -15.60 -10.52
C PRO A 185 -15.43 -14.45 -10.37
N PHE A 186 -16.41 -14.38 -11.27
CA PHE A 186 -17.46 -13.34 -11.31
C PHE A 186 -17.01 -11.89 -11.43
N ILE A 187 -15.72 -11.61 -11.60
CA ILE A 187 -15.20 -10.26 -11.81
C ILE A 187 -15.62 -9.77 -13.20
N THR A 188 -16.09 -8.53 -13.28
CA THR A 188 -16.47 -7.94 -14.57
C THR A 188 -15.28 -7.76 -15.50
N THR A 189 -15.58 -7.58 -16.79
CA THR A 189 -14.57 -7.13 -17.77
C THR A 189 -13.99 -5.78 -17.38
N SER A 190 -14.81 -4.84 -16.90
CA SER A 190 -14.31 -3.59 -16.33
C SER A 190 -13.57 -3.87 -15.02
N TYR A 191 -12.41 -3.26 -14.85
CA TYR A 191 -11.66 -3.23 -13.60
C TYR A 191 -11.39 -1.78 -13.16
N ASP A 192 -12.32 -0.85 -13.46
CA ASP A 192 -12.19 0.59 -13.23
C ASP A 192 -11.75 0.96 -11.79
N TYR A 193 -12.29 0.28 -10.77
CA TYR A 193 -11.95 0.45 -9.35
C TYR A 193 -12.19 1.88 -8.80
N ASP A 194 -12.96 2.72 -9.52
CA ASP A 194 -13.05 4.16 -9.27
C ASP A 194 -11.66 4.82 -9.19
N ALA A 195 -10.72 4.33 -10.01
CA ALA A 195 -9.34 4.76 -10.02
C ALA A 195 -9.19 6.22 -10.48
N PRO A 196 -8.12 6.94 -10.06
CA PRO A 196 -7.79 8.27 -10.55
C PRO A 196 -7.67 8.38 -12.08
N ILE A 197 -7.26 7.30 -12.75
CA ILE A 197 -7.34 7.14 -14.19
C ILE A 197 -8.37 6.04 -14.46
N ASP A 198 -9.45 6.37 -15.16
CA ASP A 198 -10.56 5.45 -15.40
C ASP A 198 -10.16 4.27 -16.28
N GLU A 199 -11.09 3.32 -16.47
CA GLU A 199 -10.91 2.14 -17.33
C GLU A 199 -10.32 2.47 -18.71
N TYR A 200 -10.68 3.62 -19.30
CA TYR A 200 -10.33 4.00 -20.66
C TYR A 200 -9.05 4.85 -20.73
N GLY A 201 -8.40 5.10 -19.59
CA GLY A 201 -7.21 5.94 -19.53
C GLY A 201 -7.52 7.44 -19.42
N LEU A 202 -8.78 7.83 -19.18
CA LEU A 202 -9.13 9.23 -19.00
C LEU A 202 -8.91 9.67 -17.54
N ILE A 203 -8.58 10.94 -17.37
CA ILE A 203 -8.38 11.55 -16.06
C ILE A 203 -9.74 11.66 -15.35
N ARG A 204 -9.91 10.94 -14.23
CA ARG A 204 -11.12 11.01 -13.40
C ARG A 204 -11.08 12.22 -12.49
N ARG A 205 -11.85 13.26 -12.83
CA ARG A 205 -12.02 14.46 -11.98
C ARG A 205 -13.23 14.33 -11.06
N PRO A 206 -13.17 14.84 -9.81
CA PRO A 206 -12.05 15.59 -9.22
C PRO A 206 -10.93 14.70 -8.64
N LYS A 207 -11.07 13.37 -8.67
CA LYS A 207 -10.19 12.44 -7.94
C LYS A 207 -8.70 12.62 -8.26
N TYR A 208 -8.35 12.62 -9.53
CA TYR A 208 -6.98 12.81 -9.99
C TYR A 208 -6.39 14.14 -9.53
N ASP A 209 -7.11 15.25 -9.77
CA ASP A 209 -6.61 16.59 -9.51
C ASP A 209 -6.42 16.83 -8.01
N HIS A 210 -7.37 16.37 -7.18
CA HIS A 210 -7.28 16.54 -5.73
C HIS A 210 -6.14 15.72 -5.11
N LEU A 211 -5.92 14.48 -5.58
CA LEU A 211 -4.77 13.68 -5.13
C LEU A 211 -3.45 14.27 -5.61
N LYS A 212 -3.40 14.85 -6.81
CA LYS A 212 -2.21 15.57 -7.30
C LYS A 212 -1.87 16.76 -6.41
N GLU A 213 -2.86 17.55 -6.00
CA GLU A 213 -2.66 18.67 -5.06
C GLU A 213 -2.19 18.17 -3.69
N LEU A 214 -2.75 17.07 -3.18
CA LEU A 214 -2.26 16.40 -1.96
C LEU A 214 -0.78 16.02 -2.10
N HIS A 215 -0.37 15.40 -3.22
CA HIS A 215 1.04 15.01 -3.43
C HIS A 215 1.96 16.23 -3.48
N GLN A 216 1.52 17.32 -4.11
CA GLN A 216 2.29 18.57 -4.13
C GLN A 216 2.47 19.13 -2.72
N ALA A 217 1.41 19.14 -1.90
CA ALA A 217 1.50 19.58 -0.51
C ALA A 217 2.46 18.69 0.32
N VAL A 218 2.36 17.37 0.17
CA VAL A 218 3.28 16.41 0.84
C VAL A 218 4.72 16.62 0.39
N LYS A 219 4.96 16.91 -0.90
CA LYS A 219 6.30 17.19 -1.40
C LYS A 219 6.91 18.47 -0.84
N LEU A 220 6.10 19.50 -0.60
CA LEU A 220 6.58 20.69 0.12
C LEU A 220 6.99 20.36 1.57
N CYS A 221 6.39 19.34 2.19
CA CYS A 221 6.76 18.87 3.53
C CYS A 221 7.96 17.90 3.56
N GLU A 222 8.49 17.46 2.41
CA GLU A 222 9.39 16.30 2.30
C GLU A 222 10.63 16.41 3.20
N THR A 223 11.27 17.58 3.27
CA THR A 223 12.42 17.77 4.16
C THR A 223 12.04 17.60 5.63
N ALA A 224 10.93 18.15 6.10
CA ALA A 224 10.52 17.96 7.50
C ALA A 224 10.16 16.49 7.79
N LEU A 225 9.45 15.84 6.85
CA LEU A 225 9.02 14.43 6.97
C LEU A 225 10.20 13.44 7.00
N LEU A 226 11.30 13.72 6.28
CA LEU A 226 12.46 12.83 6.23
C LEU A 226 13.43 12.98 7.40
N TYR A 227 13.39 14.11 8.12
CA TYR A 227 14.37 14.46 9.16
C TYR A 227 13.78 14.60 10.57
N ALA A 228 12.50 14.29 10.76
CA ALA A 228 11.84 14.34 12.05
C ALA A 228 10.75 13.28 12.18
N ASP A 229 10.52 12.82 13.41
CA ASP A 229 9.33 12.06 13.78
C ASP A 229 8.19 13.02 14.17
N PRO A 230 6.92 12.62 14.02
CA PRO A 230 5.79 13.47 14.37
C PRO A 230 5.68 13.68 15.88
N TYR A 231 5.63 14.94 16.31
CA TYR A 231 5.16 15.33 17.64
C TYR A 231 3.65 15.60 17.59
N VAL A 232 2.87 14.86 18.38
CA VAL A 232 1.41 14.98 18.40
C VAL A 232 0.96 15.89 19.52
N MET A 233 0.11 16.86 19.20
CA MET A 233 -0.51 17.76 20.18
C MET A 233 -2.03 17.84 19.97
N SER A 234 -2.78 17.90 21.07
CA SER A 234 -4.23 18.11 21.03
C SER A 234 -4.53 19.57 20.71
N LEU A 235 -5.46 19.80 19.78
CA LEU A 235 -6.03 21.11 19.45
C LEU A 235 -7.49 21.26 19.90
N GLY A 236 -8.08 20.16 20.39
CA GLY A 236 -9.47 20.06 20.79
C GLY A 236 -9.83 18.62 21.14
N ASN A 237 -11.14 18.34 21.19
CA ASN A 237 -11.66 17.02 21.56
C ASN A 237 -11.48 16.00 20.42
N TYR A 238 -11.60 16.46 19.17
CA TYR A 238 -11.44 15.65 17.96
C TYR A 238 -10.33 16.17 17.05
N GLU A 239 -9.67 17.26 17.46
CA GLU A 239 -8.69 17.97 16.67
C GLU A 239 -7.27 17.74 17.21
N GLN A 240 -6.33 17.49 16.31
CA GLN A 240 -4.92 17.25 16.64
C GLN A 240 -4.02 17.96 15.63
N ALA A 241 -2.81 18.29 16.05
CA ALA A 241 -1.71 18.62 15.15
C ALA A 241 -0.62 17.56 15.26
N HIS A 242 -0.13 17.11 14.11
CA HIS A 242 1.10 16.32 14.00
C HIS A 242 2.17 17.23 13.41
N VAL A 243 3.22 17.52 14.18
CA VAL A 243 4.26 18.48 13.82
C VAL A 243 5.58 17.76 13.62
N PHE A 244 6.15 17.91 12.42
CA PHE A 244 7.47 17.43 12.05
C PHE A 244 8.41 18.61 12.07
N SER A 245 9.32 18.67 13.02
CA SER A 245 10.28 19.79 13.15
C SER A 245 11.67 19.24 13.38
N SER A 246 12.62 19.64 12.54
CA SER A 246 14.02 19.24 12.66
C SER A 246 14.92 20.45 12.93
N THR A 247 16.03 20.24 13.64
CA THR A 247 17.05 21.27 13.88
C THR A 247 17.72 21.76 12.60
N SER A 248 17.58 21.01 11.49
CA SER A 248 18.07 21.35 10.15
C SER A 248 17.21 22.39 9.40
N GLY A 249 16.12 22.90 10.00
CA GLY A 249 15.43 24.11 9.53
C GLY A 249 14.14 23.91 8.75
N GLY A 250 13.54 22.72 8.76
CA GLY A 250 12.21 22.46 8.19
C GLY A 250 11.16 22.21 9.28
N CYS A 251 9.96 22.75 9.10
CA CYS A 251 8.79 22.47 9.94
C CYS A 251 7.59 22.18 9.04
N ALA A 252 6.94 21.03 9.21
CA ALA A 252 5.65 20.74 8.58
C ALA A 252 4.62 20.34 9.63
N ALA A 253 3.37 20.77 9.47
CA ALA A 253 2.28 20.41 10.37
C ALA A 253 1.06 19.88 9.62
N PHE A 254 0.41 18.88 10.21
CA PHE A 254 -0.85 18.33 9.75
C PHE A 254 -1.92 18.59 10.81
N LEU A 255 -2.91 19.42 10.50
CA LEU A 255 -3.99 19.79 11.41
C LEU A 255 -5.23 18.97 11.05
N SER A 256 -5.56 17.99 11.89
CA SER A 256 -6.62 17.03 11.64
C SER A 256 -7.88 17.34 12.45
N ASN A 257 -9.06 17.19 11.84
CA ASN A 257 -10.35 17.10 12.52
C ASN A 257 -10.96 15.72 12.26
N PHE A 258 -11.02 14.89 13.31
CA PHE A 258 -11.59 13.53 13.25
C PHE A 258 -13.11 13.49 13.47
N ASN A 259 -13.76 14.62 13.74
CA ASN A 259 -15.20 14.68 13.84
C ASN A 259 -15.82 14.56 12.44
N SER A 260 -16.64 13.54 12.22
CA SER A 260 -17.26 13.28 10.92
C SER A 260 -18.50 14.13 10.64
N LYS A 261 -18.98 14.92 11.61
CA LYS A 261 -20.25 15.66 11.52
C LYS A 261 -20.10 17.16 11.65
N SER A 262 -19.07 17.64 12.33
CA SER A 262 -18.92 19.04 12.67
C SER A 262 -17.55 19.57 12.30
N SER A 263 -17.54 20.77 11.72
CA SER A 263 -16.31 21.55 11.51
C SER A 263 -15.81 22.11 12.84
N ALA A 264 -14.52 22.41 12.90
CA ALA A 264 -13.87 23.00 14.06
C ALA A 264 -13.04 24.22 13.66
N ARG A 265 -12.91 25.19 14.57
CA ARG A 265 -11.94 26.28 14.47
C ARG A 265 -10.85 26.05 15.51
N VAL A 266 -9.62 25.81 15.06
CA VAL A 266 -8.46 25.57 15.92
C VAL A 266 -7.49 26.75 15.88
N THR A 267 -6.65 26.86 16.90
CA THR A 267 -5.54 27.82 16.92
C THR A 267 -4.23 27.05 16.91
N PHE A 268 -3.39 27.29 15.90
CA PHE A 268 -2.06 26.70 15.75
C PHE A 268 -1.07 27.81 15.39
N ASN A 269 0.06 27.88 16.09
CA ASN A 269 1.08 28.95 15.91
C ASN A 269 0.50 30.37 15.81
N ARG A 270 -0.44 30.70 16.70
CA ARG A 270 -1.15 31.99 16.81
C ARG A 270 -2.01 32.35 15.59
N LYS A 271 -2.20 31.44 14.64
CA LYS A 271 -3.13 31.56 13.51
C LYS A 271 -4.37 30.70 13.76
N HIS A 272 -5.50 31.14 13.21
CA HIS A 272 -6.75 30.38 13.27
C HIS A 272 -6.95 29.59 11.98
N PHE A 273 -7.30 28.32 12.11
CA PHE A 273 -7.61 27.44 10.98
C PHE A 273 -9.01 26.88 11.14
N TYR A 274 -9.75 26.85 10.03
CA TYR A 274 -11.04 26.18 9.96
C TYR A 274 -10.85 24.79 9.34
N LEU A 275 -11.21 23.76 10.09
CA LEU A 275 -11.10 22.36 9.68
C LEU A 275 -12.51 21.82 9.42
N PRO A 276 -12.90 21.52 8.17
CA PRO A 276 -14.12 20.80 7.85
C PRO A 276 -14.24 19.45 8.59
N PRO A 277 -15.43 18.84 8.65
CA PRO A 277 -15.56 17.49 9.20
C PRO A 277 -14.68 16.52 8.42
N TRP A 278 -14.05 15.57 9.11
CA TRP A 278 -13.25 14.50 8.50
C TRP A 278 -12.19 15.00 7.50
N SER A 279 -11.37 15.97 7.95
CA SER A 279 -10.39 16.65 7.09
C SER A 279 -9.04 16.82 7.77
N ILE A 280 -7.99 17.01 6.95
CA ILE A 280 -6.64 17.35 7.39
C ILE A 280 -6.15 18.53 6.55
N SER A 281 -5.71 19.60 7.19
CA SER A 281 -4.96 20.68 6.54
C SER A 281 -3.46 20.42 6.65
N ILE A 282 -2.72 20.57 5.55
CA ILE A 282 -1.27 20.37 5.49
C ILE A 282 -0.60 21.74 5.41
N LEU A 283 0.31 22.01 6.34
CA LEU A 283 1.07 23.26 6.46
C LEU A 283 2.55 22.92 6.24
N PRO A 284 3.11 23.15 5.03
CA PRO A 284 4.51 22.83 4.75
C PRO A 284 5.54 23.64 5.53
N ASP A 285 5.09 24.69 6.25
CA ASP A 285 5.90 25.64 7.01
C ASP A 285 5.32 25.99 8.42
N CYS A 286 4.35 25.20 8.93
CA CYS A 286 3.76 25.26 10.30
C CYS A 286 2.93 26.52 10.74
#